data_AF-A0A4Y2G8A6-F1
#
_entry.id   AF-A0A4Y2G8A6-F1
#
_cell.length_a   1.000
_cell.length_b   1.000
_cell.length_c   1.000
_cell.angle_alpha   90.00
_cell.angle_beta   90.00
_cell.angle_gamma   90.00
#
_symmetry.space_group_name_H-M   'P 1'
#
loop_
_entity.id
_entity.type
_entity.pdbx_description
1 polymer ?
#
loop_
_entity_poly.entity_id
_entity_poly.type
_entity_poly.pdbx_seq_one_letter_code
_entity_poly.pdbx_strand_id
1 'polypeptide(L)'
;MVGTADITDAVENVIDCLITATNNTIPECCPRLRKFRRPWWNEACRDSRREEKRLWNIFRRYPTTENHVAFKCAKALARRIRRRSRRESWINFVSSITSSSSSKQLWKRVKAANGIYHEFSFPVLNTGNVTHSDPLDIANTLGHAFSQVSATDSYSPDFVPSGAHLL
;
A
#
# COMPACT_ATOMS: atom_id res chain seq x y z
N MET A 1 -31.70 -7.70 47.46
CA MET A 1 -32.00 -7.52 46.02
C MET A 1 -30.68 -7.63 45.29
N VAL A 2 -30.44 -8.77 44.64
CA VAL A 2 -29.22 -9.00 43.85
C VAL A 2 -29.36 -8.17 42.58
N GLY A 3 -28.58 -7.10 42.45
CA GLY A 3 -28.53 -6.31 41.22
C GLY A 3 -27.99 -7.21 40.12
N THR A 4 -28.83 -7.57 39.16
CA THR A 4 -28.39 -8.22 37.94
C THR A 4 -27.48 -7.22 37.24
N ALA A 5 -26.17 -7.51 37.21
CA ALA A 5 -25.26 -6.79 36.33
C ALA A 5 -25.91 -6.73 34.95
N ASP A 6 -26.06 -5.52 34.41
CA ASP A 6 -26.79 -5.27 33.18
C ASP A 6 -26.15 -6.13 32.09
N ILE A 7 -26.94 -6.94 31.40
CA ILE A 7 -26.46 -7.83 30.33
C ILE A 7 -25.73 -7.00 29.27
N THR A 8 -26.12 -5.73 29.13
CA THR A 8 -25.47 -4.73 28.29
C THR A 8 -24.00 -4.53 28.66
N ASP A 9 -23.67 -4.36 29.95
CA ASP A 9 -22.30 -4.19 30.43
C ASP A 9 -21.45 -5.44 30.16
N ALA A 10 -22.04 -6.63 30.29
CA ALA A 10 -21.34 -7.88 30.00
C ALA A 10 -21.01 -8.02 28.51
N VAL A 11 -21.93 -7.61 27.63
CA VAL A 11 -21.72 -7.62 26.18
C VAL A 11 -20.68 -6.59 25.77
N GLU A 12 -20.72 -5.38 26.32
CA GLU A 12 -19.72 -4.33 26.06
C GLU A 12 -18.31 -4.78 26.47
N ASN A 13 -18.17 -5.39 27.65
CA ASN A 13 -16.88 -5.92 28.09
C ASN A 13 -16.30 -6.99 27.15
N VAL A 14 -17.14 -7.89 26.62
CA VAL A 14 -16.70 -8.90 25.66
C VAL A 14 -16.27 -8.27 24.34
N ILE A 15 -17.03 -7.28 23.85
CA ILE A 15 -16.69 -6.54 22.62
C ILE A 15 -15.36 -5.82 22.80
N ASP A 16 -15.16 -5.13 23.91
CA ASP A 16 -13.93 -4.39 24.20
C ASP A 16 -12.71 -5.31 24.32
N CYS A 17 -12.87 -6.46 24.97
CA CYS A 17 -11.82 -7.47 25.03
C CYS A 17 -11.45 -7.99 23.63
N LEU A 18 -12.44 -8.21 22.77
CA LEU A 18 -12.23 -8.73 21.42
C LEU A 18 -11.57 -7.67 20.53
N ILE A 19 -12.01 -6.41 20.59
CA ILE A 19 -11.37 -5.28 19.89
C ILE A 19 -9.92 -5.12 20.36
N THR A 20 -9.69 -5.15 21.68
CA THR A 20 -8.35 -5.01 22.27
C THR A 20 -7.42 -6.13 21.83
N ALA A 21 -7.88 -7.38 21.89
CA ALA A 21 -7.12 -8.53 21.42
C ALA A 21 -6.82 -8.44 19.93
N THR A 22 -7.80 -8.01 19.12
CA THR A 22 -7.64 -7.84 17.67
C THR A 22 -6.61 -6.76 17.35
N ASN A 23 -6.69 -5.59 18.00
CA ASN A 23 -5.74 -4.49 17.79
C ASN A 23 -4.32 -4.84 18.23
N ASN A 24 -4.16 -5.69 19.26
CA ASN A 24 -2.86 -6.12 19.75
C ASN A 24 -2.22 -7.23 18.89
N THR A 25 -3.04 -8.09 18.27
CA THR A 25 -2.56 -9.27 17.51
C THR A 25 -2.49 -9.04 16.01
N ILE A 26 -3.37 -8.20 15.47
CA ILE A 26 -3.42 -7.85 14.05
C ILE A 26 -2.94 -6.41 13.92
N PRO A 27 -1.72 -6.18 13.41
CA PRO A 27 -1.27 -4.84 13.07
C PRO A 27 -2.26 -4.22 12.09
N GLU A 28 -2.76 -3.01 12.38
CA GLU A 28 -3.57 -2.25 11.43
C GLU A 28 -2.78 -2.05 10.14
N CYS A 29 -2.96 -2.95 9.17
CA CYS A 29 -2.28 -2.88 7.90
C CYS A 29 -2.77 -1.64 7.18
N CYS A 30 -1.87 -0.68 6.90
CA CYS A 30 -2.15 0.38 5.94
C CYS A 30 -2.39 -0.26 4.56
N PRO A 31 -3.63 -0.35 4.03
CA PRO A 31 -3.91 -1.14 2.82
C PRO A 31 -3.49 -0.41 1.54
N ARG A 32 -2.77 0.69 1.67
CA ARG A 32 -2.34 1.51 0.54
C ARG A 32 -0.83 1.44 0.52
N LEU A 33 -0.31 0.41 -0.15
CA LEU A 33 0.98 0.52 -0.83
C LEU A 33 1.05 1.93 -1.37
N ARG A 34 2.06 2.69 -0.95
CA ARG A 34 2.26 4.06 -1.42
C ARG A 34 2.35 3.97 -2.94
N LYS A 35 1.23 4.21 -3.64
CA LYS A 35 1.25 4.46 -5.08
C LYS A 35 2.19 5.62 -5.18
N PHE A 36 3.41 5.36 -5.63
CA PHE A 36 4.44 6.36 -5.69
C PHE A 36 3.93 7.44 -6.65
N ARG A 37 3.27 8.45 -6.08
CA ARG A 37 2.70 9.52 -6.87
C ARG A 37 3.86 10.45 -7.15
N ARG A 38 3.97 10.86 -8.40
CA ARG A 38 4.95 11.83 -8.83
C ARG A 38 4.89 13.02 -7.86
N PRO A 39 6.01 13.57 -7.39
CA PRO A 39 6.06 14.65 -6.38
C PRO A 39 5.12 15.84 -6.66
N TRP A 40 4.84 16.11 -7.94
CA TRP A 40 3.94 17.17 -8.39
C TRP A 40 2.44 16.81 -8.34
N TRP A 41 2.08 15.58 -7.99
CA TRP A 41 0.70 15.12 -7.94
C TRP A 41 0.02 15.58 -6.65
N ASN A 42 -0.87 16.57 -6.78
CA ASN A 42 -1.60 17.17 -5.66
C ASN A 42 -3.12 16.92 -5.72
N GLU A 43 -3.85 17.48 -4.76
CA GLU A 43 -5.32 17.44 -4.67
C GLU A 43 -5.99 18.00 -5.92
N ALA A 44 -5.58 19.19 -6.37
CA ALA A 44 -6.10 19.81 -7.59
C ALA A 44 -5.95 18.89 -8.83
N CYS A 45 -4.86 18.12 -8.94
CA CYS A 45 -4.71 17.11 -10.00
C CYS A 45 -5.68 15.93 -9.85
N ARG A 46 -6.00 15.51 -8.61
CA ARG A 46 -7.00 14.47 -8.34
C ARG A 46 -8.40 14.94 -8.71
N ASP A 47 -8.77 16.13 -8.26
CA ASP A 47 -10.13 16.64 -8.41
C ASP A 47 -10.42 16.98 -9.87
N SER A 48 -9.49 17.66 -10.55
CA SER A 48 -9.64 17.92 -11.98
C SER A 48 -9.70 16.64 -12.83
N ARG A 49 -8.97 15.58 -12.45
CA ARG A 49 -9.08 14.28 -13.12
C ARG A 49 -10.41 13.58 -12.82
N ARG A 50 -10.92 13.70 -11.59
CA ARG A 50 -12.24 13.17 -11.19
C ARG A 50 -13.33 13.85 -12.01
N GLU A 51 -13.27 15.16 -12.14
CA GLU A 51 -14.25 15.94 -12.92
C GLU A 51 -14.14 15.67 -14.43
N GLU A 52 -12.92 15.62 -14.98
CA GLU A 52 -12.68 15.18 -16.37
C GLU A 52 -13.35 13.83 -16.65
N LYS A 53 -13.20 12.87 -15.72
CA LYS A 53 -13.81 11.53 -15.82
C LYS A 53 -15.33 11.56 -15.66
N ARG A 54 -15.85 12.39 -14.75
CA ARG A 54 -17.30 12.57 -14.54
C ARG A 54 -17.96 13.08 -15.83
N LEU A 55 -17.47 14.17 -16.40
CA LEU A 55 -18.03 14.75 -17.62
C LEU A 55 -17.84 13.84 -18.83
N TRP A 56 -16.71 13.11 -18.91
CA TRP A 56 -16.55 12.08 -19.92
C TRP A 56 -17.61 10.97 -19.82
N ASN A 57 -17.92 10.52 -18.60
CA ASN A 57 -18.95 9.50 -18.38
C ASN A 57 -20.34 10.00 -18.80
N ILE A 58 -20.66 11.26 -18.52
CA ILE A 58 -21.92 11.88 -18.93
C ILE A 58 -21.99 11.96 -20.46
N PHE A 59 -20.97 12.54 -21.10
CA PHE A 59 -20.90 12.63 -22.57
C PHE A 59 -20.96 11.25 -23.25
N ARG A 60 -20.26 10.25 -22.68
CA ARG A 60 -20.28 8.89 -23.22
C ARG A 60 -21.66 8.24 -23.17
N ARG A 61 -22.46 8.52 -22.12
CA ARG A 61 -23.83 8.00 -22.00
C ARG A 61 -24.82 8.82 -22.84
N TYR A 62 -24.61 10.13 -22.91
CA TYR A 62 -25.51 11.09 -23.55
C TYR A 62 -24.68 12.03 -24.44
N PRO A 63 -24.47 11.69 -25.72
CA PRO A 63 -23.57 12.40 -26.63
C PRO A 63 -24.22 13.66 -27.20
N THR A 64 -24.57 14.61 -26.34
CA THR A 64 -25.09 15.93 -26.73
C THR A 64 -23.94 16.93 -26.95
N THR A 65 -24.20 17.99 -27.71
CA THR A 65 -23.23 19.07 -27.97
C THR A 65 -22.78 19.75 -26.67
N GLU A 66 -23.72 20.03 -25.77
CA GLU A 66 -23.43 20.63 -24.46
C GLU A 66 -22.50 19.74 -23.63
N ASN A 67 -22.79 18.43 -23.55
CA ASN A 67 -21.95 17.49 -22.81
C ASN A 67 -20.54 17.36 -23.43
N HIS A 68 -20.45 17.42 -24.76
CA HIS A 68 -19.15 17.43 -25.44
C HIS A 68 -18.33 18.68 -25.09
N VAL A 69 -18.95 19.87 -25.13
CA VAL A 69 -18.29 21.13 -24.75
C VAL A 69 -17.84 21.10 -23.29
N ALA A 70 -18.72 20.69 -22.37
CA ALA A 70 -18.40 20.58 -20.95
C ALA A 70 -17.20 19.64 -20.70
N PHE A 71 -17.19 18.46 -21.32
CA PHE A 71 -16.06 17.53 -21.25
C PHE A 71 -14.77 18.15 -21.80
N LYS A 72 -14.82 18.84 -22.95
CA LYS A 72 -13.64 19.46 -23.57
C LYS A 72 -13.07 20.57 -22.69
N CYS A 73 -13.93 21.38 -22.06
CA CYS A 73 -13.55 22.39 -21.09
C CYS A 73 -12.85 21.77 -19.87
N ALA A 74 -13.44 20.74 -19.25
CA ALA A 74 -12.81 20.07 -18.11
C ALA A 74 -11.49 19.39 -18.48
N LYS A 75 -11.40 18.79 -19.68
CA LYS A 75 -10.16 18.21 -20.20
C LYS A 75 -9.06 19.26 -20.38
N ALA A 76 -9.40 20.45 -20.90
CA ALA A 76 -8.48 21.57 -21.02
C ALA A 76 -8.03 22.09 -19.63
N LEU A 77 -8.97 22.22 -18.69
CA LEU A 77 -8.68 22.62 -17.31
C LEU A 77 -7.76 21.62 -16.60
N ALA A 78 -8.05 20.32 -16.68
CA ALA A 78 -7.20 19.27 -16.10
C ALA A 78 -5.79 19.26 -16.72
N ARG A 79 -5.66 19.53 -18.02
CA ARG A 79 -4.35 19.72 -18.67
C ARG A 79 -3.60 20.94 -18.11
N ARG A 80 -4.28 22.08 -17.93
CA ARG A 80 -3.69 23.30 -17.36
C ARG A 80 -3.20 23.06 -15.93
N ILE A 81 -4.03 22.47 -15.08
CA ILE A 81 -3.68 22.15 -13.68
C ILE A 81 -2.48 21.21 -13.63
N ARG A 82 -2.47 20.11 -14.39
CA ARG A 82 -1.33 19.18 -14.45
C ARG A 82 -0.02 19.83 -14.92
N ARG A 83 -0.08 20.82 -15.82
CA ARG A 83 1.11 21.57 -16.25
C ARG A 83 1.59 22.53 -15.16
N ARG A 84 0.67 23.24 -14.52
CA ARG A 84 0.96 24.15 -13.40
C ARG A 84 1.59 23.41 -12.23
N SER A 85 0.97 22.34 -11.73
CA SER A 85 1.50 21.58 -10.58
C SER A 85 2.88 21.00 -10.85
N ARG A 86 3.14 20.54 -12.09
CA ARG A 86 4.48 20.10 -12.52
C ARG A 86 5.50 21.22 -12.44
N ARG A 87 5.16 22.40 -12.98
CA ARG A 87 6.05 23.56 -12.99
C ARG A 87 6.36 24.03 -11.57
N GLU A 88 5.34 24.22 -10.74
CA GLU A 88 5.48 24.67 -9.35
C GLU A 88 6.31 23.69 -8.53
N SER A 89 6.02 22.39 -8.64
CA SER A 89 6.82 21.36 -7.96
C SER A 89 8.27 21.35 -8.43
N TRP A 90 8.54 21.60 -9.72
CA TRP A 90 9.91 21.66 -10.23
C TRP A 90 10.65 22.90 -9.75
N ILE A 91 9.99 24.06 -9.75
CA ILE A 91 10.53 25.30 -9.18
C ILE A 91 10.90 25.07 -7.71
N ASN A 92 9.97 24.53 -6.91
CA ASN A 92 10.22 24.24 -5.49
C ASN A 92 11.37 23.24 -5.29
N PHE A 93 11.47 22.23 -6.16
CA PHE A 93 12.58 21.27 -6.10
C PHE A 93 13.92 21.96 -6.34
N VAL A 94 14.04 22.73 -7.43
CA VAL A 94 15.28 23.43 -7.77
C VAL A 94 15.65 24.44 -6.69
N SER A 95 14.68 25.20 -6.16
CA SER A 95 14.89 26.13 -5.05
C SER A 95 15.33 25.46 -3.74
N SER A 96 15.07 24.16 -3.56
CA SER A 96 15.47 23.40 -2.37
C SER A 96 16.88 22.80 -2.45
N ILE A 97 17.59 22.96 -3.58
CA ILE A 97 18.93 22.41 -3.77
C ILE A 97 19.94 23.29 -3.04
N THR A 98 20.70 22.69 -2.15
CA THR A 98 21.77 23.33 -1.36
C THR A 98 23.13 22.69 -1.66
N SER A 99 24.23 23.32 -1.23
CA SER A 99 25.58 22.76 -1.33
C SER A 99 25.75 21.42 -0.60
N SER A 100 24.92 21.15 0.41
CA SER A 100 24.88 19.88 1.16
C SER A 100 24.03 18.79 0.50
N SER A 101 23.36 19.07 -0.62
CA SER A 101 22.50 18.11 -1.30
C SER A 101 23.33 17.05 -2.04
N SER A 102 23.26 15.80 -1.61
CA SER A 102 24.01 14.71 -2.27
C SER A 102 23.45 14.37 -3.65
N SER A 103 24.33 13.98 -4.58
CA SER A 103 23.96 13.50 -5.92
C SER A 103 22.95 12.36 -5.89
N LYS A 104 23.06 11.46 -4.90
CA LYS A 104 22.11 10.34 -4.69
C LYS A 104 20.70 10.85 -4.41
N GLN A 105 20.55 11.85 -3.54
CA GLN A 105 19.24 12.43 -3.20
C GLN A 105 18.65 13.20 -4.39
N LEU A 106 19.47 13.93 -5.13
CA LEU A 106 19.06 14.64 -6.34
C LEU A 106 18.52 13.66 -7.40
N TRP A 107 19.29 12.62 -7.72
CA TRP A 107 18.87 11.60 -8.68
C TRP A 107 17.60 10.85 -8.24
N LYS A 108 17.45 10.57 -6.94
CA LYS A 108 16.20 9.98 -6.40
C LYS A 108 14.99 10.89 -6.67
N ARG A 109 15.12 12.19 -6.44
CA ARG A 109 14.03 13.17 -6.68
C ARG A 109 13.73 13.34 -8.18
N VAL A 110 14.75 13.38 -9.04
CA VAL A 110 14.58 13.44 -10.51
C VAL A 110 13.85 12.20 -11.03
N LYS A 111 14.28 11.00 -10.62
CA LYS A 111 13.61 9.74 -10.98
C LYS A 111 12.14 9.74 -10.51
N ALA A 112 11.88 10.15 -9.27
CA ALA A 112 10.52 10.29 -8.75
C ALA A 112 9.66 11.30 -9.52
N ALA A 113 10.22 12.44 -9.95
CA ALA A 113 9.53 13.43 -10.78
C ALA A 113 9.13 12.85 -12.14
N ASN A 114 9.96 11.96 -12.70
CA ASN A 114 9.68 11.22 -13.94
C ASN A 114 8.74 10.03 -13.75
N GLY A 115 8.41 9.67 -12.51
CA GLY A 115 7.64 8.47 -12.20
C GLY A 115 8.43 7.18 -12.36
N ILE A 116 9.76 7.29 -12.45
CA ILE A 116 10.69 6.17 -12.44
C ILE A 116 10.94 5.85 -10.98
N TYR A 117 10.29 4.80 -10.48
CA TYR A 117 10.51 4.31 -9.14
C TYR A 117 11.34 3.04 -9.22
N HIS A 118 12.21 2.86 -8.23
CA HIS A 118 12.86 1.59 -8.04
C HIS A 118 11.75 0.58 -7.67
N GLU A 119 11.53 -0.41 -8.53
CA GLU A 119 10.69 -1.56 -8.18
C GLU A 119 11.32 -2.24 -6.97
N PHE A 120 10.53 -2.58 -5.97
CA PHE A 120 11.00 -3.08 -4.67
C PHE A 120 12.28 -3.93 -4.80
N SER A 121 13.36 -3.50 -4.16
CA SER A 121 14.50 -4.40 -3.98
C SER A 121 14.01 -5.53 -3.07
N PHE A 122 14.09 -6.77 -3.54
CA PHE A 122 13.84 -7.90 -2.66
C PHE A 122 14.83 -7.78 -1.48
N PRO A 123 14.33 -7.84 -0.23
CA PRO A 123 15.21 -7.84 0.91
C PRO A 123 16.07 -9.10 0.84
N VAL A 124 17.36 -8.90 1.08
CA VAL A 124 18.32 -10.00 1.18
C VAL A 124 17.97 -10.81 2.42
N LEU A 125 17.84 -12.13 2.27
CA LEU A 125 17.56 -13.05 3.37
C LEU A 125 18.89 -13.61 3.90
N ASN A 126 19.14 -13.48 5.19
CA ASN A 126 20.32 -14.05 5.83
C ASN A 126 19.91 -15.26 6.67
N THR A 127 20.50 -16.42 6.37
CA THR A 127 20.29 -17.67 7.11
C THR A 127 21.63 -18.12 7.67
N GLY A 128 21.87 -17.85 8.96
CA GLY A 128 23.18 -18.07 9.58
C GLY A 128 24.28 -17.24 8.89
N ASN A 129 25.26 -17.92 8.27
CA ASN A 129 26.37 -17.29 7.54
C ASN A 129 26.12 -17.17 6.02
N VAL A 130 24.95 -17.58 5.52
CA VAL A 130 24.62 -17.55 4.09
C VAL A 130 23.67 -16.39 3.79
N THR A 131 23.96 -15.69 2.69
CA THR A 131 23.22 -14.52 2.22
C THR A 131 22.54 -14.83 0.89
N HIS A 132 21.21 -14.90 0.91
CA HIS A 132 20.37 -15.17 -0.26
C HIS A 132 19.86 -13.85 -0.85
N SER A 133 20.23 -13.57 -2.10
CA SER A 133 19.85 -12.33 -2.82
C SER A 133 19.02 -12.56 -4.07
N ASP A 134 19.02 -13.78 -4.60
CA ASP A 134 18.19 -14.17 -5.74
C ASP A 134 16.74 -14.47 -5.28
N PRO A 135 15.70 -13.96 -5.97
CA PRO A 135 14.31 -14.17 -5.56
C PRO A 135 13.89 -15.65 -5.46
N LEU A 136 14.40 -16.52 -6.34
CA LEU A 136 14.08 -17.94 -6.32
C LEU A 136 14.71 -18.60 -5.10
N ASP A 137 15.96 -18.26 -4.81
CA ASP A 137 16.72 -18.77 -3.66
C ASP A 137 16.09 -18.33 -2.32
N ILE A 138 15.66 -17.07 -2.23
CA ILE A 138 14.90 -16.56 -1.07
C ILE A 138 13.58 -17.33 -0.91
N ALA A 139 12.83 -17.54 -1.99
CA ALA A 139 11.56 -18.25 -1.95
C ALA A 139 11.73 -19.72 -1.51
N ASN A 140 12.74 -20.41 -2.03
CA ASN A 140 13.06 -21.78 -1.64
C ASN A 140 13.47 -21.87 -0.17
N THR A 141 14.34 -20.95 0.28
CA THR A 141 14.78 -20.90 1.68
C THR A 141 13.61 -20.71 2.65
N LEU A 142 12.69 -19.79 2.33
CA LEU A 142 11.46 -19.61 3.11
C LEU A 142 10.58 -20.87 3.07
N GLY A 143 10.43 -21.50 1.91
CA GLY A 143 9.67 -22.74 1.75
C GLY A 143 10.22 -23.88 2.61
N HIS A 144 11.54 -24.06 2.63
CA HIS A 144 12.19 -25.05 3.48
C HIS A 144 11.97 -24.76 4.98
N ALA A 145 12.13 -23.51 5.42
CA ALA A 145 11.89 -23.14 6.80
C ALA A 145 10.43 -23.41 7.22
N PHE A 146 9.45 -23.04 6.39
CA PHE A 146 8.04 -23.31 6.67
C PHE A 146 7.72 -24.80 6.70
N SER A 147 8.30 -25.59 5.79
CA SER A 147 8.17 -27.04 5.79
C SER A 147 8.71 -27.67 7.07
N GLN A 148 9.83 -27.18 7.61
CA GLN A 148 10.40 -27.68 8.87
C GLN A 148 9.51 -27.34 10.07
N VAL A 149 9.05 -26.10 10.16
CA VAL A 149 8.15 -25.66 11.25
C VAL A 149 6.80 -26.37 11.19
N SER A 150 6.34 -26.72 9.99
CA SER A 150 5.07 -27.44 9.77
C SER A 150 5.23 -28.95 9.70
N ALA A 151 6.44 -29.48 9.97
CA ALA A 151 6.67 -30.91 10.02
C ALA A 151 5.92 -31.53 11.22
N THR A 152 5.49 -32.78 11.08
CA THR A 152 4.78 -33.52 12.14
C THR A 152 5.56 -33.53 13.46
N ASP A 153 6.89 -33.58 13.37
CA ASP A 153 7.82 -33.58 14.51
C ASP A 153 7.83 -32.26 15.30
N SER A 154 7.32 -31.18 14.71
CA SER A 154 7.23 -29.85 15.35
C SER A 154 5.94 -29.65 16.15
N TYR A 155 5.00 -30.60 16.12
CA TYR A 155 3.75 -30.54 16.86
C TYR A 155 3.82 -31.31 18.18
N SER A 156 3.04 -30.87 19.19
CA SER A 156 2.86 -31.64 20.43
C SER A 156 2.29 -33.03 20.13
N PRO A 157 2.69 -34.08 20.86
CA PRO A 157 2.12 -35.42 20.72
C PRO A 157 0.58 -35.46 20.76
N ASP A 158 -0.05 -34.54 21.50
CA ASP A 158 -1.51 -34.43 21.59
C ASP A 158 -2.19 -33.96 20.28
N PHE A 159 -1.43 -33.30 19.41
CA PHE A 159 -1.90 -32.75 18.13
C PHE A 159 -1.55 -33.67 16.94
N VAL A 160 -0.63 -34.63 17.15
CA VAL A 160 -0.29 -35.64 16.16
C VAL A 160 -1.35 -36.77 16.23
N PRO A 161 -2.01 -37.13 15.12
CA PRO A 161 -2.96 -38.23 15.11
C PRO A 161 -2.31 -39.50 15.64
N SER A 162 -2.83 -40.03 16.74
CA SER A 162 -2.38 -41.31 17.27
C SER A 162 -2.78 -42.44 16.31
N GLY A 163 -1.84 -42.87 15.47
CA GLY A 163 -1.84 -44.21 14.90
C GLY A 163 -1.71 -44.30 13.38
N ALA A 164 -0.55 -44.81 12.93
CA ALA A 164 -0.47 -45.92 11.98
C ALA A 164 0.94 -46.56 12.06
N HIS A 165 1.16 -47.38 13.10
CA HIS A 165 2.08 -48.49 12.99
C HIS A 165 1.42 -49.50 12.03
N LEU A 166 1.75 -49.46 10.75
CA LEU A 166 1.45 -50.55 9.82
C LEU A 166 2.70 -50.87 9.02
N LEU A 167 3.13 -52.13 9.17
CA LEU A 167 3.97 -52.86 8.23
C LEU A 167 3.29 -52.92 6.85
#